data_AF-A0A8H3M677-F1
#
_entry.id   AF-A0A8H3M677-F1
#
_cell.length_a   1.000
_cell.length_b   1.000
_cell.length_c   1.000
_cell.angle_alpha   90.00
_cell.angle_beta   90.00
_cell.angle_gamma   90.00
#
_symmetry.space_group_name_H-M   'P 1'
#
loop_
_entity.id
_entity.type
_entity.pdbx_description
1 polymer ?
#
loop_
_entity_poly.entity_id
_entity_poly.type
_entity_poly.pdbx_seq_one_letter_code
_entity_poly.pdbx_strand_id
1 'polypeptide(L)'
;MNVLVAILALIAFIASKIYQLIKVPKGLENVPTINFLSFFVTMAWFDGEWILIVTDLGLIKDIITKTDLYPKSLLKESFPKSLLNQYYGENLLLSNGDVSLETSSTHRRIANPSFRNLPVHIFVESVMKLLNVMEKVDNEPIEIKNYMHRMTLDVLGRAAFGFDFNV
;
A
#
# COMPACT_ATOMS: atom_id res chain seq x y z
N MET A 1 -52.74 -22.41 -7.74
CA MET A 1 -51.44 -21.77 -8.06
C MET A 1 -50.45 -22.89 -8.34
N ASN A 2 -50.07 -23.06 -9.61
CA ASN A 2 -49.38 -24.28 -10.08
C ASN A 2 -47.97 -24.38 -9.49
N VAL A 3 -47.63 -25.56 -8.95
CA VAL A 3 -46.30 -25.91 -8.39
C VAL A 3 -45.16 -25.55 -9.35
N LEU A 4 -45.39 -25.66 -10.65
CA LEU A 4 -44.45 -25.26 -11.71
C LEU A 4 -44.05 -23.77 -11.66
N VAL A 5 -45.00 -22.89 -11.35
CA VAL A 5 -44.76 -21.43 -11.25
C VAL A 5 -43.91 -21.12 -10.02
N ALA A 6 -44.14 -21.82 -8.91
CA ALA A 6 -43.33 -21.66 -7.70
C ALA A 6 -41.88 -22.13 -7.91
N ILE A 7 -41.67 -23.24 -8.63
CA ILE A 7 -40.33 -23.75 -8.96
C ILE A 7 -39.59 -22.76 -9.87
N LEU A 8 -40.24 -22.23 -10.92
CA LEU A 8 -39.63 -21.25 -11.82
C LEU A 8 -39.26 -19.94 -11.09
N ALA A 9 -40.11 -19.47 -10.18
CA ALA A 9 -39.82 -18.29 -9.36
C ALA A 9 -38.62 -18.52 -8.43
N LEU A 10 -38.49 -19.73 -7.85
CA LEU A 10 -37.37 -20.09 -7.01
C LEU A 10 -36.05 -20.17 -7.81
N ILE A 11 -36.08 -20.78 -8.99
CA ILE A 11 -34.92 -20.83 -9.89
C ILE A 11 -34.50 -19.43 -10.31
N ALA A 12 -35.45 -18.57 -10.70
CA ALA A 12 -35.16 -17.18 -11.06
C ALA A 12 -34.59 -16.38 -9.89
N PHE A 13 -35.08 -16.61 -8.67
CA PHE A 13 -34.55 -15.98 -7.46
C PHE A 13 -33.11 -16.41 -7.15
N ILE A 14 -32.83 -17.71 -7.23
CA ILE A 14 -31.49 -18.27 -7.03
C ILE A 14 -30.53 -17.77 -8.13
N ALA A 15 -30.96 -17.81 -9.39
CA ALA A 15 -30.18 -17.31 -10.52
C ALA A 15 -29.90 -15.80 -10.38
N SER A 16 -30.87 -15.01 -9.92
CA SER A 16 -30.69 -13.58 -9.63
C SER A 16 -29.68 -13.36 -8.50
N LYS A 17 -29.72 -14.14 -7.43
CA LYS A 17 -28.74 -14.07 -6.33
C LYS A 17 -27.33 -14.46 -6.80
N ILE A 18 -27.20 -15.52 -7.59
CA ILE A 18 -25.92 -15.94 -8.19
C ILE A 18 -25.41 -14.86 -9.15
N TYR A 19 -26.28 -14.30 -9.98
CA TYR A 19 -25.94 -13.22 -10.89
C TYR A 19 -25.42 -12.00 -10.14
N GLN A 20 -26.06 -11.59 -9.04
CA GLN A 20 -25.58 -10.48 -8.21
C GLN A 20 -24.24 -10.76 -7.52
N LEU A 21 -23.88 -12.03 -7.30
CA LEU A 21 -22.60 -12.42 -6.72
C LEU A 21 -21.46 -12.45 -7.76
N ILE A 22 -21.78 -12.75 -9.03
CA ILE A 22 -20.79 -12.85 -10.13
C ILE A 22 -20.69 -11.54 -10.93
N LYS A 23 -21.71 -10.69 -10.86
CA LYS A 23 -21.76 -9.43 -11.60
C LYS A 23 -20.59 -8.54 -11.21
N VAL A 24 -19.73 -8.29 -12.19
CA VAL A 24 -18.61 -7.35 -12.08
C VAL A 24 -19.16 -5.98 -11.66
N PRO A 25 -18.64 -5.35 -10.60
CA PRO A 25 -19.02 -3.99 -10.25
C PRO A 25 -18.74 -3.06 -11.41
N LYS A 26 -19.65 -2.11 -11.67
CA LYS A 26 -19.56 -1.20 -12.83
C LYS A 26 -18.22 -0.48 -12.99
N GLY A 27 -17.47 -0.28 -11.90
CA GLY A 27 -16.12 0.34 -11.92
C GLY A 27 -14.98 -0.58 -12.38
N LEU A 28 -15.21 -1.90 -12.43
CA LEU A 28 -14.21 -2.92 -12.79
C LEU A 28 -14.43 -3.52 -14.18
N GLU A 29 -15.49 -3.09 -14.89
CA GLU A 29 -15.81 -3.56 -16.25
C GLU A 29 -14.70 -3.23 -17.26
N ASN A 30 -13.89 -2.20 -17.00
CA ASN A 30 -12.79 -1.76 -17.87
C ASN A 30 -11.42 -2.39 -17.53
N VAL A 31 -11.32 -3.26 -16.52
CA VAL A 31 -10.06 -3.91 -16.17
C VAL A 31 -9.86 -5.14 -17.09
N PRO A 32 -8.85 -5.15 -17.98
CA PRO A 32 -8.89 -5.98 -19.18
C PRO A 32 -8.83 -7.51 -19.00
N THR A 33 -8.75 -8.06 -17.80
CA THR A 33 -8.33 -9.48 -17.63
C THR A 33 -8.79 -10.17 -16.35
N ILE A 34 -9.72 -9.62 -15.57
CA ILE A 34 -10.14 -10.28 -14.32
C ILE A 34 -11.06 -11.46 -14.65
N ASN A 35 -10.49 -12.66 -14.72
CA ASN A 35 -11.28 -13.87 -14.59
C ASN A 35 -11.69 -13.96 -13.11
N PHE A 36 -12.96 -13.65 -12.80
CA PHE A 36 -13.50 -13.55 -11.42
C PHE A 36 -13.32 -14.85 -10.59
N LEU A 37 -13.12 -15.97 -11.27
CA LEU A 37 -12.86 -17.30 -10.67
C LEU A 37 -11.37 -17.64 -10.53
N SER A 38 -10.46 -16.76 -10.96
CA SER A 38 -9.05 -16.95 -10.68
C SER A 38 -8.79 -16.69 -9.19
N PHE A 39 -8.15 -17.65 -8.52
CA PHE A 39 -7.71 -17.54 -7.11
C PHE A 39 -6.80 -16.32 -6.84
N PHE A 40 -6.43 -15.56 -7.88
CA PHE A 40 -5.45 -14.50 -7.85
C PHE A 40 -6.05 -13.08 -7.80
N VAL A 41 -7.38 -12.94 -7.82
CA VAL A 41 -8.05 -11.65 -7.64
C VAL A 41 -9.25 -11.83 -6.72
N THR A 42 -9.30 -11.09 -5.62
CA THR A 42 -10.39 -11.13 -4.64
C THR A 42 -10.99 -9.75 -4.45
N MET A 43 -12.31 -9.69 -4.32
CA MET A 43 -13.03 -8.44 -4.08
C MET A 43 -13.47 -8.35 -2.62
N ALA A 44 -13.18 -7.23 -1.97
CA ALA A 44 -13.54 -6.96 -0.59
C ALA A 44 -14.34 -5.66 -0.50
N TRP A 45 -15.35 -5.61 0.36
CA TRP A 45 -16.07 -4.38 0.66
C TRP A 45 -15.47 -3.72 1.90
N PHE A 46 -15.03 -2.47 1.78
CA PHE A 46 -14.41 -1.74 2.87
C PHE A 46 -14.74 -0.25 2.79
N ASP A 47 -15.16 0.33 3.91
CA ASP A 47 -15.49 1.76 4.08
C ASP A 47 -16.41 2.36 2.99
N GLY A 48 -17.36 1.57 2.48
CA GLY A 48 -18.30 2.02 1.45
C GLY A 48 -17.79 1.90 0.01
N GLU A 49 -16.58 1.38 -0.17
CA GLU A 49 -15.96 1.15 -1.48
C GLU A 49 -15.64 -0.33 -1.72
N TRP A 50 -15.63 -0.73 -2.99
CA TRP A 50 -15.13 -2.04 -3.40
C TRP A 50 -13.62 -1.96 -3.59
N ILE A 51 -12.88 -2.76 -2.83
CA ILE A 51 -11.43 -2.92 -2.95
C ILE A 51 -11.14 -4.20 -3.73
N LEU A 52 -10.30 -4.07 -4.75
CA LEU A 52 -9.75 -5.20 -5.49
C LEU A 52 -8.39 -5.59 -4.91
N ILE A 53 -8.28 -6.82 -4.42
CA ILE A 53 -7.03 -7.43 -3.97
C ILE A 53 -6.50 -8.28 -5.12
N VAL A 54 -5.37 -7.87 -5.68
CA VAL A 54 -4.72 -8.54 -6.80
C VAL A 54 -3.45 -9.24 -6.29
N THR A 55 -3.31 -10.53 -6.55
CA THR A 55 -2.12 -11.33 -6.24
C THR A 55 -1.43 -11.89 -7.49
N ASP A 56 -2.04 -11.75 -8.68
CA ASP A 56 -1.42 -12.12 -9.95
C ASP A 56 -0.28 -11.15 -10.32
N LEU A 57 0.91 -11.69 -10.59
CA LEU A 57 2.10 -10.89 -10.89
C LEU A 57 1.97 -10.09 -12.19
N GLY A 58 1.33 -10.66 -13.21
CA GLY A 58 1.13 -9.98 -14.50
C GLY A 58 0.26 -8.75 -14.33
N LEU A 59 -0.86 -8.89 -13.61
CA LEU A 59 -1.77 -7.80 -13.29
C LEU A 59 -1.13 -6.77 -12.36
N ILE A 60 -0.42 -7.19 -11.30
CA ILE A 60 0.28 -6.28 -10.38
C ILE A 60 1.29 -5.42 -11.15
N LYS A 61 2.09 -6.03 -12.03
CA LYS A 61 3.05 -5.30 -12.86
C LYS A 61 2.36 -4.26 -13.72
N ASP A 62 1.26 -4.63 -14.37
CA ASP A 62 0.49 -3.72 -15.21
C ASP A 62 -0.11 -2.55 -14.39
N ILE A 63 -0.66 -2.82 -13.21
CA ILE A 63 -1.24 -1.82 -12.32
C ILE A 63 -0.16 -0.84 -11.80
N ILE A 64 0.99 -1.36 -11.35
CA ILE A 64 2.06 -0.53 -10.79
C ILE A 64 2.76 0.32 -11.85
N THR A 65 2.85 -0.17 -13.10
CA THR A 65 3.55 0.54 -14.19
C THR A 65 2.69 1.58 -14.89
N LYS A 66 1.38 1.33 -15.04
CA LYS A 66 0.46 2.22 -15.75
C LYS A 66 -0.21 3.19 -14.78
N THR A 67 0.58 4.05 -14.15
CA THR A 67 0.13 5.01 -13.12
C THR A 67 -0.92 6.01 -13.60
N ASP A 68 -0.98 6.27 -14.91
CA ASP A 68 -1.98 7.17 -15.51
C ASP A 68 -3.37 6.52 -15.55
N LEU A 69 -3.42 5.19 -15.68
CA LEU A 69 -4.67 4.41 -15.68
C LEU A 69 -5.08 4.02 -14.26
N TYR A 70 -4.10 3.77 -13.39
CA TYR A 70 -4.28 3.34 -12.01
C TYR A 70 -3.59 4.33 -11.07
N PRO A 71 -4.18 5.52 -10.86
CA PRO A 71 -3.68 6.45 -9.85
C PRO A 71 -3.78 5.82 -8.46
N LYS A 72 -2.98 6.28 -7.51
CA LYS A 72 -3.06 5.77 -6.13
C LYS A 72 -4.43 6.10 -5.53
N SER A 73 -4.77 5.54 -4.39
CA SER A 73 -5.88 6.09 -3.61
C SER A 73 -5.38 7.22 -2.71
N LEU A 74 -6.04 8.38 -2.70
CA LEU A 74 -5.70 9.46 -1.77
C LEU A 74 -6.38 9.23 -0.42
N LEU A 75 -5.69 9.56 0.68
CA LEU A 75 -6.30 9.51 2.02
C LEU A 75 -7.52 10.42 2.14
N LYS A 76 -7.52 11.55 1.43
CA LYS A 76 -8.65 12.47 1.41
C LYS A 76 -9.88 11.87 0.73
N GLU A 77 -9.68 10.98 -0.25
CA GLU A 77 -10.75 10.33 -1.00
C GLU A 77 -11.27 9.12 -0.23
N SER A 78 -10.38 8.21 0.19
CA SER A 78 -10.78 7.02 0.93
C SER A 78 -11.20 7.31 2.37
N PHE A 79 -10.58 8.28 3.05
CA PHE A 79 -10.79 8.53 4.47
C PHE A 79 -10.85 10.03 4.81
N PRO A 80 -11.81 10.80 4.25
CA PRO A 80 -11.84 12.26 4.31
C PRO A 80 -11.81 12.84 5.74
N LYS A 81 -12.43 12.15 6.70
CA LYS A 81 -12.55 12.59 8.11
C LYS A 81 -11.60 11.87 9.06
N SER A 82 -10.64 11.10 8.54
CA SER A 82 -9.68 10.39 9.40
C SER A 82 -8.63 11.34 9.99
N LEU A 83 -8.17 11.01 11.20
CA LEU A 83 -7.01 11.67 11.81
C LEU A 83 -5.75 11.52 10.95
N LEU A 84 -5.64 10.42 10.19
CA LEU A 84 -4.53 10.19 9.26
C LEU A 84 -4.50 11.24 8.15
N ASN A 85 -5.64 11.54 7.54
CA ASN A 85 -5.73 12.59 6.53
C ASN A 85 -5.38 13.97 7.12
N GLN A 86 -5.83 14.27 8.34
CA GLN A 86 -5.53 15.53 9.01
C GLN A 86 -4.04 15.68 9.38
N TYR A 87 -3.40 14.60 9.83
CA TYR A 87 -2.00 14.63 10.27
C TYR A 87 -1.02 14.62 9.11
N TYR A 88 -1.23 13.76 8.10
CA TYR A 88 -0.29 13.59 7.00
C TYR A 88 -0.49 14.59 5.86
N GLY A 89 -1.70 15.13 5.69
CA GLY A 89 -2.04 16.07 4.64
C GLY A 89 -1.60 15.61 3.24
N GLU A 90 -1.27 16.58 2.39
CA GLU A 90 -0.70 16.31 1.07
C GLU A 90 0.83 16.15 1.18
N ASN A 91 1.36 15.03 0.67
CA ASN A 91 2.78 14.72 0.75
C ASN A 91 3.24 13.86 -0.44
N LEU A 92 4.55 13.58 -0.48
CA LEU A 92 5.22 12.79 -1.52
C LEU A 92 4.68 11.37 -1.72
N LEU A 93 4.15 10.76 -0.67
CA LEU A 93 3.67 9.39 -0.68
C LEU A 93 2.19 9.34 -1.12
N LEU A 94 1.40 10.33 -0.71
CA LEU A 94 -0.06 10.37 -0.77
C LEU A 94 -0.60 11.49 -1.69
N SER A 95 -0.08 11.56 -2.93
CA SER A 95 -0.46 12.56 -3.96
C SER A 95 -0.70 11.92 -5.34
N ASN A 96 -1.64 12.47 -6.13
CA ASN A 96 -2.07 12.02 -7.48
C ASN A 96 -2.46 13.18 -8.44
N GLY A 97 -2.28 13.01 -9.76
CA GLY A 97 -2.79 13.90 -10.82
C GLY A 97 -1.91 15.11 -11.18
N ASP A 98 -2.22 15.83 -12.28
CA ASP A 98 -1.35 16.81 -12.97
C ASP A 98 -0.73 17.93 -12.09
N VAL A 99 -1.47 18.50 -11.13
CA VAL A 99 -0.97 19.51 -10.19
C VAL A 99 0.03 18.91 -9.17
N SER A 100 -0.11 17.61 -8.90
CA SER A 100 0.77 16.86 -8.01
C SER A 100 1.75 15.96 -8.76
N LEU A 101 1.62 15.76 -10.07
CA LEU A 101 2.72 15.30 -10.92
C LEU A 101 3.78 16.39 -10.97
N GLU A 102 3.39 17.67 -11.07
CA GLU A 102 4.35 18.76 -10.89
C GLU A 102 4.92 18.75 -9.47
N THR A 103 4.08 18.71 -8.44
CA THR A 103 4.57 18.82 -7.05
C THR A 103 5.30 17.55 -6.59
N SER A 104 4.66 16.38 -6.58
CA SER A 104 5.26 15.09 -6.20
C SER A 104 6.37 14.64 -7.13
N SER A 105 6.25 14.79 -8.46
CA SER A 105 7.37 14.44 -9.35
C SER A 105 8.49 15.47 -9.29
N THR A 106 8.23 16.75 -9.04
CA THR A 106 9.32 17.72 -8.76
C THR A 106 10.02 17.40 -7.46
N HIS A 107 9.27 17.17 -6.37
CA HIS A 107 9.87 16.79 -5.09
C HIS A 107 10.60 15.44 -5.18
N ARG A 108 10.09 14.43 -5.91
CA ARG A 108 10.81 13.17 -6.17
C ARG A 108 12.01 13.37 -7.09
N ARG A 109 11.91 14.24 -8.10
CA ARG A 109 13.04 14.63 -8.97
C ARG A 109 14.17 15.29 -8.18
N ILE A 110 13.82 16.06 -7.14
CA ILE A 110 14.78 16.70 -6.23
C ILE A 110 15.31 15.72 -5.18
N ALA A 111 14.44 14.88 -4.59
CA ALA A 111 14.80 13.98 -3.49
C ALA A 111 15.51 12.70 -3.95
N ASN A 112 15.08 12.09 -5.07
CA ASN A 112 15.64 10.82 -5.56
C ASN A 112 17.17 10.89 -5.79
N PRO A 113 17.74 11.99 -6.35
CA PRO A 113 19.19 12.16 -6.43
C PRO A 113 19.91 12.07 -5.09
N SER A 114 19.34 12.60 -4.01
CA SER A 114 19.94 12.54 -2.67
C SER A 114 20.09 11.10 -2.16
N PHE A 115 19.20 10.19 -2.59
CA PHE A 115 19.29 8.77 -2.24
C PHE A 115 20.28 7.97 -3.11
N ARG A 116 20.79 8.54 -4.22
CA ARG A 116 21.79 7.85 -5.07
C ARG A 116 23.18 7.86 -4.45
N ASN A 117 23.50 8.89 -3.67
CA ASN A 117 24.82 9.12 -3.10
C ASN A 117 24.81 9.00 -1.57
N LEU A 118 24.08 8.00 -1.06
CA LEU A 118 24.00 7.81 0.39
C LEU A 118 25.38 7.52 0.99
N PRO A 119 25.75 8.18 2.09
CA PRO A 119 27.04 8.00 2.73
C PRO A 119 27.13 6.62 3.41
N VAL A 120 27.79 5.67 2.75
CA VAL A 120 27.95 4.28 3.24
C VAL A 120 28.56 4.22 4.65
N HIS A 121 29.46 5.15 4.98
CA HIS A 121 30.09 5.20 6.29
C HIS A 121 29.08 5.37 7.44
N ILE A 122 27.98 6.10 7.23
CA ILE A 122 26.92 6.26 8.26
C ILE A 122 26.31 4.90 8.61
N PHE A 123 26.09 4.04 7.60
CA PHE A 123 25.55 2.69 7.83
C PHE A 123 26.52 1.82 8.62
N VAL A 124 27.81 1.86 8.26
CA VAL A 124 28.86 1.10 8.94
C VAL A 124 28.96 1.53 10.40
N GLU A 125 29.02 2.84 10.67
CA GLU A 125 29.08 3.38 12.03
C GLU A 125 27.85 2.98 12.86
N SER A 126 26.64 3.03 12.29
CA SER A 126 25.42 2.60 12.97
C SER A 126 25.44 1.11 13.33
N VAL A 127 25.94 0.27 12.42
CA VAL A 127 26.09 -1.17 12.69
C VAL A 127 27.13 -1.41 13.78
N MET A 128 28.28 -0.71 13.75
CA MET A 128 29.29 -0.83 14.80
C MET A 128 28.76 -0.38 16.17
N LYS A 129 27.99 0.71 16.22
CA LYS A 129 27.29 1.13 17.45
C LYS A 129 26.36 0.02 17.95
N LEU A 130 25.57 -0.59 17.07
CA LEU A 130 24.68 -1.69 17.44
C LEU A 130 25.44 -2.90 17.98
N LEU A 131 26.53 -3.32 17.32
CA LEU A 131 27.36 -4.44 17.78
C LEU A 131 27.96 -4.17 19.16
N ASN A 132 28.47 -2.96 19.40
CA ASN A 132 29.00 -2.56 20.71
C ASN A 132 27.93 -2.59 21.82
N VAL A 133 26.67 -2.32 21.48
CA VAL A 133 25.55 -2.45 22.44
C VAL A 133 25.24 -3.92 22.68
N MET A 134 25.22 -4.74 21.64
CA MET A 134 24.97 -6.19 21.74
C MET A 134 26.05 -6.92 22.53
N GLU A 135 27.32 -6.54 22.41
CA GLU A 135 28.42 -7.11 23.21
C GLU A 135 28.28 -6.87 24.72
N LYS A 136 27.53 -5.84 25.11
CA LYS A 136 27.28 -5.49 26.52
C LYS A 136 26.03 -6.15 27.09
N VAL A 137 25.21 -6.76 26.25
CA VAL A 137 24.05 -7.49 26.73
C VAL A 137 24.55 -8.83 27.27
N ASP A 138 24.26 -9.10 28.54
CA ASP A 138 24.43 -10.43 29.11
C ASP A 138 23.68 -11.45 28.22
N ASN A 139 24.10 -12.72 28.19
CA ASN A 139 23.60 -13.80 27.29
C ASN A 139 22.10 -14.15 27.40
N GLU A 140 21.26 -13.20 27.82
CA GLU A 140 19.83 -13.21 27.87
C GLU A 140 19.19 -12.99 26.48
N PRO A 141 17.95 -13.46 26.29
CA PRO A 141 17.18 -13.19 25.07
C PRO A 141 16.97 -11.68 24.85
N ILE A 142 17.35 -11.18 23.67
CA ILE A 142 17.17 -9.79 23.28
C ILE A 142 16.01 -9.58 22.30
N GLU A 143 15.27 -8.48 22.46
CA GLU A 143 14.26 -8.05 21.48
C GLU A 143 14.92 -7.31 20.31
N ILE A 144 15.39 -8.07 19.31
CA ILE A 144 16.12 -7.52 18.14
C ILE A 144 15.35 -6.44 17.39
N LYS A 145 14.01 -6.50 17.38
CA LYS A 145 13.14 -5.54 16.68
C LYS A 145 13.40 -4.11 17.15
N ASN A 146 13.52 -3.90 18.46
CA ASN A 146 13.74 -2.58 19.04
C ASN A 146 15.11 -2.01 18.61
N TYR A 147 16.16 -2.82 18.70
CA TYR A 147 17.50 -2.43 18.29
C TYR A 147 17.60 -2.10 16.80
N MET A 148 17.01 -2.93 15.93
CA MET A 148 16.99 -2.68 14.49
C MET A 148 16.22 -1.40 14.16
N HIS A 149 15.09 -1.16 14.82
CA HIS A 149 14.30 0.05 14.61
C HIS A 149 15.08 1.31 15.01
N ARG A 150 15.71 1.30 16.19
CA ARG A 150 16.56 2.40 16.69
C ARG A 150 17.74 2.67 15.75
N MET A 151 18.42 1.62 15.30
CA MET A 151 19.50 1.74 14.31
C MET A 151 19.00 2.39 13.01
N THR A 152 17.86 1.95 12.46
CA THR A 152 17.31 2.55 11.22
C THR A 152 16.89 4.01 11.40
N LEU A 153 16.35 4.36 12.58
CA LEU A 153 15.99 5.73 12.92
C LEU A 153 17.24 6.62 12.99
N ASP A 154 18.32 6.12 13.58
CA ASP A 154 19.57 6.86 13.70
C ASP A 154 20.27 7.05 12.33
N VAL A 155 20.27 6.01 11.49
CA VAL A 155 20.73 6.12 10.10
C VAL A 155 19.92 7.16 9.33
N LEU A 156 18.60 7.12 9.44
CA LEU A 156 17.72 8.08 8.77
C LEU A 156 17.95 9.50 9.29
N GLY A 157 18.08 9.67 10.60
CA GLY A 157 18.43 10.93 11.27
C GLY A 157 19.69 11.54 10.68
N ARG A 158 20.77 10.76 10.66
CA ARG A 158 22.08 11.21 10.20
C ARG A 158 22.11 11.46 8.70
N ALA A 159 21.53 10.55 7.90
CA ALA A 159 21.57 10.66 6.44
C ALA A 159 20.63 11.73 5.87
N ALA A 160 19.43 11.90 6.44
CA ALA A 160 18.42 12.83 5.91
C ALA A 160 18.45 14.21 6.59
N PHE A 161 18.78 14.28 7.89
CA PHE A 161 18.67 15.51 8.69
C PHE A 161 20.00 15.96 9.31
N GLY A 162 21.07 15.18 9.15
CA GLY A 162 22.34 15.45 9.83
C GLY A 162 22.24 15.34 11.36
N PHE A 163 21.26 14.60 11.88
CA PHE A 163 20.94 14.49 13.31
C PHE A 163 21.27 13.10 13.84
N ASP A 164 22.11 13.02 14.88
CA ASP A 164 22.41 11.77 15.59
C ASP A 164 21.47 11.65 16.80
N PHE A 165 20.57 10.67 16.77
CA PHE A 165 19.64 10.39 17.87
C PHE A 165 20.35 9.70 19.04
N ASN A 166 21.56 9.17 18.82
CA ASN A 166 22.36 8.45 19.80
C ASN A 166 21.58 7.30 20.48
N VAL A 167 20.75 6.64 19.68
CA VAL A 167 19.86 5.55 20.09
C VAL A 167 20.47 4.18 19.86
#